data_AF-A0A840WG11-F1
#
_entry.id   AF-A0A840WG11-F1
#
_cell.length_a   1.000
_cell.length_b   1.000
_cell.length_c   1.000
_cell.angle_alpha   90.00
_cell.angle_beta   90.00
_cell.angle_gamma   90.00
#
_symmetry.space_group_name_H-M   'P 1'
#
loop_
_entity.id
_entity.type
_entity.pdbx_description
1 polymer ?
#
loop_
_entity_poly.entity_id
_entity_poly.type
_entity_poly.pdbx_seq_one_letter_code
_entity_poly.pdbx_strand_id
1 'polypeptide(L)'
;MNEEIEVPKTRPAYPPEYRDQIIALARSGRSPEDLAAEFEPSAQTIRTWINQAKIDSGQAEGTTSDDKAELARLRRENAQLREEREILRKATAFFVRETSR
;
A
#
# COMPACT_ATOMS: atom_id res chain seq x y z
N MET A 1 35.95 -7.18 6.19
CA MET A 1 34.80 -6.83 5.35
C MET A 1 33.61 -7.54 5.96
N ASN A 2 32.88 -6.85 6.83
CA ASN A 2 31.62 -7.36 7.36
C ASN A 2 30.52 -6.76 6.50
N GLU A 3 29.92 -7.57 5.64
CA GLU A 3 28.66 -7.22 5.00
C GLU A 3 27.57 -7.31 6.08
N GLU A 4 27.14 -6.15 6.57
CA GLU A 4 25.87 -6.02 7.28
C GLU A 4 24.75 -6.47 6.34
N ILE A 5 24.29 -7.70 6.50
CA ILE A 5 23.07 -8.17 5.84
C ILE A 5 21.91 -7.41 6.50
N GLU A 6 21.47 -6.33 5.85
CA GLU A 6 20.27 -5.60 6.23
C GLU A 6 19.05 -6.50 6.02
N VAL A 7 18.68 -7.22 7.08
CA VAL A 7 17.48 -8.06 7.08
C VAL A 7 16.24 -7.15 7.00
N PRO A 8 15.32 -7.37 6.04
CA PRO A 8 14.11 -6.57 5.95
C PRO A 8 13.29 -6.73 7.23
N LYS A 9 12.99 -5.59 7.87
CA LYS A 9 12.29 -5.52 9.18
C LYS A 9 10.87 -6.08 9.15
N THR A 10 10.36 -6.48 7.98
CA THR A 10 9.00 -6.98 7.79
C THR A 10 9.00 -8.20 6.89
N ARG A 11 8.17 -9.20 7.24
CA ARG A 11 7.89 -10.34 6.37
C ARG A 11 7.30 -9.85 5.04
N PRO A 12 7.63 -10.50 3.91
CA PRO A 12 7.01 -10.18 2.63
C PRO A 12 5.50 -10.35 2.73
N ALA A 13 4.74 -9.51 2.01
CA ALA A 13 3.30 -9.64 1.94
C ALA A 13 2.91 -10.98 1.29
N TYR A 14 1.80 -11.55 1.73
CA TYR A 14 1.23 -12.73 1.09
C TYR A 14 0.88 -12.43 -0.39
N PRO A 15 1.12 -13.38 -1.32
CA PRO A 15 0.71 -13.23 -2.71
C PRO A 15 -0.79 -12.94 -2.82
N PRO A 16 -1.23 -12.04 -3.72
CA PRO A 16 -2.64 -11.71 -3.90
C PRO A 16 -3.50 -12.95 -4.19
N GLU A 17 -3.01 -13.85 -5.03
CA GLU A 17 -3.73 -15.07 -5.42
C GLU A 17 -3.95 -16.00 -4.22
N TYR A 18 -2.96 -16.08 -3.32
CA TYR A 18 -3.07 -16.87 -2.11
C TYR A 18 -4.11 -16.28 -1.15
N ARG A 19 -4.08 -14.96 -0.95
CA ARG A 19 -5.09 -14.25 -0.16
C ARG A 19 -6.50 -14.50 -0.73
N ASP A 20 -6.66 -14.40 -2.05
CA ASP A 20 -7.96 -14.53 -2.71
C ASP A 20 -8.51 -15.97 -2.59
N GLN A 21 -7.65 -16.98 -2.68
CA GLN A 21 -8.01 -18.38 -2.41
C GLN A 21 -8.51 -18.57 -0.97
N ILE A 22 -7.82 -18.01 0.02
CA ILE A 22 -8.24 -18.10 1.43
C ILE A 22 -9.58 -17.38 1.66
N ILE A 23 -9.78 -16.22 1.04
CA ILE A 23 -11.07 -15.51 1.10
C ILE A 23 -12.18 -16.35 0.44
N ALA A 24 -11.91 -17.01 -0.68
CA ALA A 24 -12.88 -17.87 -1.36
C ALA A 24 -13.29 -19.06 -0.48
N LEU A 25 -12.35 -19.71 0.20
CA LEU A 25 -12.63 -20.77 1.17
C LEU A 25 -13.44 -20.26 2.37
N ALA A 26 -13.14 -19.06 2.86
CA ALA A 26 -13.93 -18.46 3.94
C ALA A 26 -15.39 -18.19 3.49
N ARG A 27 -15.57 -17.73 2.24
CA ARG A 27 -16.91 -17.50 1.65
C ARG A 27 -17.69 -18.79 1.42
N SER A 28 -17.03 -19.93 1.27
CA SER A 28 -17.70 -21.23 1.19
C SER A 28 -18.15 -21.78 2.56
N GLY A 29 -18.00 -21.00 3.64
CA GLY A 29 -18.49 -21.33 4.98
C GLY A 29 -17.42 -21.81 5.97
N ARG A 30 -16.14 -21.82 5.60
CA ARG A 30 -15.05 -22.13 6.53
C ARG A 30 -14.81 -20.95 7.48
N SER A 31 -14.60 -21.24 8.76
CA SER A 31 -14.26 -20.20 9.74
C SER A 31 -12.80 -19.72 9.57
N PRO A 32 -12.48 -18.46 9.88
CA PRO A 32 -11.10 -17.98 9.94
C PRO A 32 -10.20 -18.82 10.86
N GLU A 33 -10.75 -19.42 11.91
CA GLU A 33 -10.07 -20.29 12.87
C GLU A 33 -9.67 -21.61 12.23
N ASP A 34 -10.57 -22.28 11.52
CA ASP A 34 -10.27 -23.52 10.81
C ASP A 34 -9.22 -23.30 9.72
N LEU A 35 -9.32 -22.17 9.02
CA LEU A 35 -8.36 -21.81 7.99
C LEU A 35 -6.98 -21.49 8.58
N ALA A 36 -6.91 -20.82 9.73
CA ALA A 36 -5.64 -20.56 10.41
C ALA A 36 -4.99 -21.82 11.00
N ALA A 37 -5.76 -22.88 11.24
CA ALA A 37 -5.22 -24.18 11.67
C ALA A 37 -4.60 -24.97 10.51
N GLU A 38 -5.09 -24.77 9.28
CA GLU A 38 -4.67 -25.50 8.08
C GLU A 38 -3.65 -24.72 7.23
N PHE A 39 -3.67 -23.39 7.30
CA PHE A 39 -2.87 -22.49 6.48
C PHE A 39 -2.00 -21.57 7.34
N GLU A 40 -1.00 -20.94 6.72
CA GLU A 40 -0.04 -20.08 7.43
C GLU A 40 -0.64 -18.79 8.05
N PRO A 41 -1.59 -18.08 7.39
CA PRO A 41 -2.10 -16.81 7.92
C PRO A 41 -2.87 -16.99 9.23
N SER A 42 -2.62 -16.10 10.19
CA SER A 42 -3.42 -16.07 11.43
C SER A 42 -4.90 -15.79 11.15
N ALA A 43 -5.78 -16.26 12.04
CA ALA A 43 -7.21 -15.98 11.93
C ALA A 43 -7.51 -14.46 11.88
N GLN A 44 -6.71 -13.64 12.56
CA GLN A 44 -6.85 -12.18 12.51
C GLN A 44 -6.50 -11.61 11.13
N THR A 45 -5.44 -12.12 10.52
CA THR A 45 -5.05 -11.78 9.14
C THR A 45 -6.19 -12.11 8.17
N ILE A 46 -6.76 -13.31 8.30
CA ILE A 46 -7.86 -13.79 7.46
C ILE A 46 -9.11 -12.91 7.64
N ARG A 47 -9.50 -12.56 8.88
CA ARG A 47 -10.62 -11.64 9.13
C ARG A 47 -10.39 -10.27 8.49
N THR A 48 -9.16 -9.76 8.56
CA THR A 48 -8.79 -8.47 7.94
C THR A 48 -8.98 -8.53 6.43
N TRP A 49 -8.55 -9.62 5.78
CA TRP A 49 -8.75 -9.84 4.35
C TRP A 49 -10.21 -9.93 3.96
N ILE A 50 -11.02 -10.67 4.72
CA ILE A 50 -12.46 -10.78 4.48
C ILE A 50 -13.13 -9.42 4.59
N ASN A 51 -12.80 -8.64 5.63
CA ASN A 51 -13.35 -7.30 5.82
C ASN A 51 -12.96 -6.35 4.69
N GLN A 52 -11.68 -6.34 4.28
CA GLN A 52 -11.25 -5.52 3.15
C GLN A 52 -11.94 -5.95 1.86
N ALA A 53 -12.13 -7.25 1.61
CA ALA A 53 -12.86 -7.72 0.43
C ALA A 53 -14.35 -7.34 0.43
N LYS A 54 -14.98 -7.20 1.61
CA LYS A 54 -16.33 -6.64 1.73
C LYS A 54 -16.35 -5.15 1.38
N ILE A 55 -15.35 -4.39 1.82
CA ILE A 55 -15.21 -2.98 1.46
C ILE A 55 -14.98 -2.82 -0.05
N ASP A 56 -14.05 -3.59 -0.62
CA ASP A 56 -13.69 -3.53 -2.04
C ASP A 56 -14.85 -3.94 -2.96
N SER A 57 -15.80 -4.76 -2.47
CA SER A 57 -17.01 -5.14 -3.20
C SER A 57 -18.23 -4.24 -2.91
N GLY A 58 -18.08 -3.19 -2.11
CA GLY A 58 -19.17 -2.28 -1.72
C GLY A 58 -20.19 -2.90 -0.75
N GLN A 59 -19.88 -4.05 -0.15
CA GLN A 59 -20.74 -4.71 0.85
C GLN A 59 -20.55 -4.13 2.26
N ALA A 60 -19.51 -3.34 2.49
CA ALA A 60 -19.25 -2.65 3.75
C ALA A 60 -18.66 -1.26 3.47
N GLU A 61 -18.91 -0.31 4.36
CA GLU A 61 -18.30 1.01 4.29
C GLU A 61 -16.80 0.96 4.61
N GLY A 62 -16.02 1.78 3.93
CA GLY A 62 -14.58 1.93 4.18
C GLY A 62 -13.83 2.38 2.93
N THR A 63 -12.52 2.60 3.08
CA THR A 63 -11.65 2.93 1.96
C THR A 63 -11.24 1.66 1.21
N THR A 64 -11.54 1.62 -0.08
CA THR A 64 -11.19 0.48 -0.94
C THR A 64 -9.67 0.38 -1.12
N SER A 65 -9.20 -0.81 -1.52
CA SER A 65 -7.80 -1.05 -1.87
C SER A 65 -7.36 -0.15 -3.04
N ASP A 66 -8.25 0.09 -4.01
CA ASP A 66 -7.99 0.94 -5.18
C ASP A 66 -7.88 2.42 -4.78
N ASP A 67 -8.78 2.92 -3.93
CA ASP A 67 -8.70 4.29 -3.41
C ASP A 67 -7.40 4.52 -2.64
N LYS A 68 -6.95 3.53 -1.85
CA LYS A 68 -5.67 3.59 -1.14
C LYS A 68 -4.49 3.65 -2.12
N ALA A 69 -4.52 2.86 -3.18
CA ALA A 69 -3.48 2.85 -4.20
C ALA A 69 -3.41 4.19 -4.94
N GLU A 70 -4.56 4.73 -5.32
CA GLU A 70 -4.66 6.02 -6.01
C GLU A 70 -4.20 7.17 -5.11
N LEU A 71 -4.63 7.19 -3.84
CA LEU A 71 -4.17 8.18 -2.88
C LEU A 71 -2.64 8.14 -2.70
N ALA A 72 -2.04 6.95 -2.69
CA ALA A 72 -0.59 6.79 -2.61
C ALA A 72 0.13 7.26 -3.89
N ARG A 73 -0.48 7.07 -5.07
CA ARG A 73 0.04 7.60 -6.35
C ARG A 73 0.00 9.12 -6.36
N LEU A 74 -1.16 9.70 -6.05
CA LEU A 74 -1.35 11.15 -6.04
C LEU A 74 -0.44 11.85 -5.01
N ARG A 75 -0.21 11.24 -3.84
CA ARG A 75 0.74 11.80 -2.85
C ARG A 75 2.16 11.84 -3.37
N ARG A 76 2.61 10.81 -4.10
CA ARG A 76 3.94 10.76 -4.72
C ARG A 76 4.06 11.81 -5.82
N GLU A 77 3.06 11.88 -6.69
CA GLU A 77 3.02 12.89 -7.77
C GLU A 77 3.01 14.31 -7.20
N ASN A 78 2.21 14.58 -6.17
CA ASN A 78 2.18 15.91 -5.54
C ASN A 78 3.52 16.29 -4.90
N ALA A 79 4.22 15.33 -4.30
CA ALA A 79 5.55 15.57 -3.75
C ALA A 79 6.56 15.93 -4.86
N GLN A 80 6.55 15.18 -5.96
CA GLN A 80 7.39 15.45 -7.13
C GLN A 80 7.09 16.84 -7.72
N LEU A 81 5.82 17.16 -7.97
CA LEU A 81 5.42 18.46 -8.52
C LEU A 81 5.83 19.63 -7.62
N ARG A 82 5.77 19.45 -6.30
CA ARG A 82 6.25 20.46 -5.35
C ARG A 82 7.75 20.67 -5.48
N GLU A 83 8.53 19.61 -5.59
CA GLU A 83 9.98 19.69 -5.77
C GLU A 83 10.34 20.41 -7.07
N GLU A 84 9.74 20.01 -8.19
CA GLU A 84 9.94 20.64 -9.50
C GLU A 84 9.60 22.13 -9.46
N ARG A 85 8.47 22.50 -8.83
CA ARG A 85 8.08 23.90 -8.67
C ARG A 85 9.10 24.70 -7.86
N GLU A 86 9.67 24.13 -6.80
CA GLU A 86 10.68 24.81 -6.00
C GLU A 86 11.99 24.98 -6.77
N ILE A 87 12.39 24.01 -7.60
CA ILE A 87 13.55 24.14 -8.50
C ILE A 87 13.33 25.29 -9.49
N LEU A 88 12.17 25.31 -10.16
CA LEU A 88 11.82 26.38 -11.12
C LEU A 88 11.78 27.76 -10.46
N ARG A 89 11.24 27.86 -9.24
CA ARG A 89 11.24 29.13 -8.49
C ARG A 89 12.66 29.61 -8.21
N LYS A 90 13.55 28.71 -7.75
CA LYS A 90 14.95 29.04 -7.48
C LYS A 90 15.69 29.47 -8.74
N ALA A 91 15.49 28.77 -9.86
CA ALA A 91 16.06 29.13 -11.15
C ALA A 91 15.59 30.53 -11.60
N THR A 92 14.27 30.79 -11.53
CA THR A 92 13.69 32.10 -11.88
C THR A 92 14.29 33.22 -11.03
N ALA A 93 14.39 33.02 -9.71
CA ALA A 93 14.98 34.00 -8.79
C ALA A 93 16.47 34.26 -9.10
N PHE A 94 17.22 33.22 -9.47
CA PHE A 94 18.61 33.35 -9.90
C PHE A 94 18.72 34.20 -11.18
N PHE A 95 17.93 33.90 -12.21
CA PHE A 95 17.96 34.64 -13.47
C PHE A 95 17.57 36.12 -13.31
N VAL A 96 16.51 36.42 -12.55
CA VAL A 96 16.09 37.81 -12.28
C VAL A 96 17.20 38.61 -11.60
N ARG A 97 17.92 37.98 -10.66
CA ARG A 97 19.05 38.62 -9.97
C ARG A 97 20.21 38.90 -10.92
N GLU A 98 20.55 37.97 -11.80
CA GLU A 98 21.64 38.12 -12.78
C GLU A 98 21.31 39.18 -13.84
N THR A 99 20.06 39.27 -14.30
CA THR A 99 19.65 40.27 -15.31
C THR A 99 19.45 41.68 -14.77
N SER A 100 19.33 41.84 -13.45
CA SER A 100 19.17 43.15 -12.79
C SER A 100 20.51 43.78 -12.38
N ARG A 101 21.63 43.21 -12.82
CA ARG A 101 23.00 43.66 -12.54
C ARG A 101 23.59 44.38 -13.75
#